data_AF-A0A1Q6SUL1-F1
#
_entry.id   AF-A0A1Q6SUL1-F1
#
_cell.length_a   1.000
_cell.length_b   1.000
_cell.length_c   1.000
_cell.angle_alpha   90.00
_cell.angle_beta   90.00
_cell.angle_gamma   90.00
#
_symmetry.space_group_name_H-M   'P 1'
#
loop_
_entity.id
_entity.type
_entity.pdbx_description
1 polymer ?
#
loop_
_entity_poly.entity_id
_entity_poly.type
_entity_poly.pdbx_seq_one_letter_code
_entity_poly.pdbx_strand_id
1 'polypeptide(L)' 'MATKVGRPKLDVIRDHTVTVRLSAEEHSRLKEYSEKHQKTITETIKEGIGLMYDTRK' A
#
# COMPACT_ATOMS: atom_id res chain seq x y z
N MET A 1 36.10 -16.56 -9.76
CA MET A 1 34.76 -16.94 -9.24
C MET A 1 33.95 -15.66 -9.07
N ALA A 2 33.01 -15.39 -9.98
CA ALA A 2 32.16 -14.20 -9.89
C ALA A 2 30.97 -14.52 -9.00
N THR A 3 31.00 -14.10 -7.74
CA THR A 3 29.84 -14.17 -6.85
C THR A 3 28.86 -13.11 -7.33
N LYS A 4 27.95 -13.50 -8.23
CA LYS A 4 26.77 -12.71 -8.57
C LYS A 4 25.91 -12.62 -7.32
N VAL A 5 26.17 -11.62 -6.48
CA VAL A 5 25.24 -11.18 -5.45
C VAL A 5 24.04 -10.54 -6.13
N GLY A 6 23.22 -11.39 -6.76
CA GLY A 6 21.92 -11.00 -7.31
C GLY A 6 21.06 -10.48 -6.17
N ARG A 7 20.54 -9.26 -6.35
CA ARG A 7 19.67 -8.42 -5.50
C ARG A 7 19.46 -8.95 -4.07
N PRO A 8 19.85 -8.19 -3.02
CA PRO A 8 19.61 -8.60 -1.63
C PRO A 8 18.16 -9.06 -1.49
N LYS A 9 17.97 -10.25 -0.90
CA LYS A 9 16.65 -10.79 -0.58
C LYS A 9 15.95 -9.70 0.22
N LEU A 10 14.99 -9.02 -0.40
CA LEU A 10 14.17 -8.03 0.25
C LEU A 10 13.37 -8.83 1.28
N ASP A 11 13.83 -8.82 2.53
CA ASP A 11 13.34 -9.62 3.65
C ASP A 11 11.82 -9.42 3.89
N VAL A 12 11.29 -8.33 3.34
CA VAL A 12 9.86 -8.07 3.22
C VAL A 12 9.40 -8.51 1.83
N ILE A 13 9.16 -9.81 1.65
CA ILE A 13 8.44 -10.29 0.47
C ILE A 13 7.02 -9.74 0.61
N ARG A 14 6.73 -8.65 -0.12
CA ARG A 14 5.37 -8.15 -0.35
C ARG A 14 4.66 -9.13 -1.28
N ASP A 15 4.42 -10.33 -0.78
CA ASP A 15 3.89 -11.47 -1.54
C ASP A 15 2.41 -11.26 -1.87
N HIS A 16 1.70 -10.52 -1.02
CA HIS A 16 0.26 -10.34 -1.13
C HIS A 16 -0.05 -9.00 -1.79
N THR A 17 -0.51 -9.06 -3.04
CA THR A 17 -1.00 -7.90 -3.80
C THR A 17 -2.52 -7.86 -3.72
N VAL A 18 -3.08 -6.74 -3.26
CA VAL A 18 -4.52 -6.51 -3.25
C VAL A 18 -4.86 -5.54 -4.38
N THR A 19 -5.64 -5.98 -5.34
CA THR A 19 -6.15 -5.15 -6.44
C THR A 19 -7.60 -4.78 -6.13
N VAL A 20 -7.87 -3.50 -5.90
CA VAL A 20 -9.22 -2.97 -5.67
C VAL A 20 -9.66 -2.18 -6.90
N ARG A 21 -10.85 -2.48 -7.42
CA ARG A 21 -11.49 -1.66 -8.46
C ARG A 21 -12.31 -0.58 -7.77
N LEU A 22 -11.93 0.67 -8.00
CA LEU A 22 -12.60 1.84 -7.46
C LEU A 22 -13.29 2.59 -8.61
N SER A 23 -14.41 3.21 -8.32
CA SER A 23 -15.01 4.20 -9.22
C SER A 23 -14.12 5.44 -9.30
N ALA A 24 -14.27 6.24 -10.38
CA ALA A 24 -13.47 7.45 -10.58
C ALA A 24 -13.59 8.44 -9.40
N GLU A 25 -14.78 8.56 -8.82
CA GLU A 25 -15.04 9.40 -7.64
C GLU A 25 -14.29 8.91 -6.39
N GLU A 26 -14.29 7.60 -6.14
CA GLU A 26 -13.59 7.01 -5.00
C GLU A 26 -12.08 7.16 -5.15
N HIS A 27 -11.54 6.92 -6.35
CA HIS A 27 -10.12 7.14 -6.63
C HIS A 27 -9.74 8.62 -6.43
N SER A 28 -10.59 9.55 -6.87
CA SER A 28 -10.34 10.99 -6.70
C SER A 28 -10.31 11.39 -5.22
N ARG A 29 -11.28 10.91 -4.41
CA ARG A 29 -11.28 11.11 -2.96
C ARG A 29 -10.05 10.53 -2.28
N LEU A 30 -9.66 9.31 -2.66
CA LEU A 30 -8.49 8.65 -2.09
C LEU A 30 -7.19 9.37 -2.46
N LYS A 31 -7.10 9.87 -3.69
CA LYS A 31 -5.99 10.69 -4.16
C LYS A 31 -5.92 11.99 -3.35
N GLU A 32 -7.02 12.72 -3.22
CA GLU A 32 -7.04 13.99 -2.48
C GLU A 32 -6.67 13.80 -0.99
N TYR A 33 -7.15 12.71 -0.37
CA TYR A 33 -6.75 12.35 0.98
C TYR A 33 -5.26 12.03 1.06
N SER A 34 -4.73 11.24 0.11
CA SER A 34 -3.31 10.90 0.08
C SER A 34 -2.42 12.14 -0.09
N GLU A 35 -2.82 13.10 -0.94
CA GLU A 35 -2.12 14.36 -1.16
C GLU A 35 -2.14 15.25 0.09
N LYS A 36 -3.28 15.37 0.77
CA LYS A 36 -3.41 16.11 2.04
C LYS A 36 -2.52 15.55 3.15
N HIS A 37 -2.32 14.24 3.18
CA HIS A 37 -1.55 13.56 4.20
C HIS A 37 -0.09 13.25 3.79
N GLN A 38 0.37 13.70 2.61
CA GLN A 38 1.68 13.40 2.04
C GLN A 38 2.01 11.89 2.04
N LYS A 39 1.00 11.06 1.78
CA LYS A 39 1.13 9.61 1.69
C LYS A 39 0.88 9.15 0.27
N THR A 40 1.40 7.99 -0.09
CA THR A 40 0.97 7.34 -1.33
C THR A 40 -0.46 6.79 -1.16
N ILE A 41 -1.18 6.66 -2.28
CA ILE A 41 -2.50 5.99 -2.30
C ILE A 41 -2.40 4.61 -1.64
N THR A 42 -1.33 3.86 -1.90
CA THR A 42 -1.11 2.54 -1.29
C THR A 42 -0.94 2.59 0.23
N GLU A 43 -0.21 3.57 0.77
CA GLU A 43 -0.08 3.76 2.23
C GLU A 43 -1.41 4.18 2.86
N THR A 44 -2.16 5.05 2.18
CA THR A 44 -3.49 5.47 2.60
C THR A 44 -4.45 4.29 2.70
N ILE A 45 -4.45 3.39 1.69
CA ILE A 45 -5.25 2.16 1.72
C ILE A 45 -4.81 1.24 2.85
N LYS A 46 -3.49 1.05 3.05
CA LYS A 46 -2.96 0.22 4.14
C LYS A 46 -3.37 0.73 5.51
N GLU A 47 -3.30 2.04 5.71
CA GLU A 47 -3.73 2.67 6.96
C GLU A 47 -5.25 2.53 7.16
N GLY A 48 -6.04 2.77 6.12
CA GLY A 48 -7.49 2.55 6.16
C GLY A 48 -7.86 1.12 6.56
N ILE A 49 -7.20 0.12 5.97
CA ILE A 49 -7.36 -1.29 6.33
C ILE A 49 -6.98 -1.52 7.81
N GLY A 50 -5.85 -0.97 8.26
CA GLY A 50 -5.40 -1.06 9.66
C GLY A 50 -6.42 -0.49 10.66
N LEU A 51 -6.98 0.69 10.36
CA LEU A 51 -8.02 1.33 11.16
C LEU A 51 -9.30 0.48 11.24
N MET A 52 -9.68 -0.18 10.13
CA MET A 52 -10.86 -1.06 10.10
C MET A 52 -10.68 -2.31 10.98
N TYR A 53 -9.45 -2.84 11.08
CA TYR A 53 -9.15 -3.94 12.00
C TYR A 53 -9.11 -3.48 13.47
N ASP A 54 -8.63 -2.27 13.74
CA ASP A 54 -8.57 -1.69 15.09
C ASP A 54 -9.97 -1.39 15.66
N THR A 55 -10.88 -0.91 14.81
CA THR A 55 -12.27 -0.56 15.18
C THR A 55 -13.14 -1.77 15.57
N ARG A 56 -12.68 -3.00 15.34
CA ARG A 56 -13.41 -4.24 15.69
C ARG A 56 -12.89 -4.96 16.94
N LYS A 57 -12.04 -4.30 17.72
CA LYS A 57 -11.56 -4.81 19.01
C LYS A 57 -12.36 -4.22 20.17
#